data_AF-A0A962D4E9-F1
#
_entry.id   AF-A0A962D4E9-F1
#
_cell.length_a   1.000
_cell.length_b   1.000
_cell.length_c   1.000
_cell.angle_alpha   90.00
_cell.angle_beta   90.00
_cell.angle_gamma   90.00
#
_symmetry.space_group_name_H-M   'P 1'
#
loop_
_entity.id
_entity.type
_entity.pdbx_description
1 polymer ?
#
loop_
_entity_poly.entity_id
_entity_poly.type
_entity_poly.pdbx_seq_one_letter_code
_entity_poly.pdbx_strand_id
1 'polypeptide(L)'
;MSEHRAHLLWQHDGSDFLARQYSRNHQIRFAGGESYLGSAAVEYGGDAAAVDPEAAFTASLSSCHMLTFLALAAVKGFVVEHYEDEAVGTLGKNE
;
A
#
# COMPACT_ATOMS: atom_id res chain seq x y z
N MET A 1 -12.71 11.31 -16.65
CA MET A 1 -11.67 10.36 -16.23
C MET A 1 -10.79 11.07 -15.24
N SER A 2 -10.58 10.49 -14.06
CA SER A 2 -9.51 10.92 -13.14
C SER A 2 -8.25 10.10 -13.43
N GLU A 3 -7.09 10.71 -13.24
CA GLU A 3 -5.80 10.05 -13.33
C GLU A 3 -5.15 10.06 -11.94
N HIS A 4 -4.62 8.91 -11.51
CA HIS A 4 -3.98 8.75 -10.22
C HIS A 4 -2.54 8.28 -10.46
N ARG A 5 -1.56 9.14 -10.15
CA ARG A 5 -0.14 8.88 -10.40
C ARG A 5 0.61 8.58 -9.11
N ALA A 6 1.45 7.56 -9.18
CA ALA A 6 2.48 7.26 -8.18
C ALA A 6 3.85 7.25 -8.87
N HIS A 7 4.86 7.79 -8.20
CA HIS A 7 6.24 7.79 -8.65
C HIS A 7 7.07 6.91 -7.72
N LEU A 8 7.73 5.90 -8.28
CA LEU A 8 8.56 4.96 -7.55
C LEU A 8 10.05 5.20 -7.88
N LEU A 9 10.87 5.27 -6.84
CA LEU A 9 12.32 5.39 -6.96
C LEU A 9 13.01 4.31 -6.15
N TRP A 10 13.61 3.35 -6.85
CA TRP A 10 14.60 2.43 -6.30
C TRP A 10 15.98 2.85 -6.78
N GLN A 11 16.98 2.78 -5.89
CA GLN A 11 18.35 3.10 -6.22
C GLN A 11 19.26 2.00 -5.69
N HIS A 12 20.18 1.55 -6.54
CA HIS A 12 21.19 0.57 -6.15
C HIS A 12 22.08 1.12 -5.04
N ASP A 13 22.31 0.31 -4.00
CA ASP A 13 23.03 0.65 -2.79
C ASP A 13 24.51 0.21 -2.80
N GLY A 14 25.00 -0.31 -3.93
CA GLY A 14 26.36 -0.83 -4.07
C GLY A 14 26.52 -2.30 -3.66
N SER A 15 25.46 -2.97 -3.24
CA SER A 15 25.43 -4.42 -2.98
C SER A 15 25.69 -5.26 -4.25
N ASP A 16 26.03 -6.54 -4.07
CA ASP A 16 26.08 -7.48 -5.18
C ASP A 16 24.67 -7.81 -5.70
N PHE A 17 24.28 -7.10 -6.75
CA PHE A 17 22.97 -7.22 -7.35
C PHE A 17 22.73 -8.61 -7.95
N LEU A 18 23.75 -9.19 -8.60
CA LEU A 18 23.62 -10.48 -9.29
C LEU A 18 23.58 -11.65 -8.29
N ALA A 19 24.21 -11.49 -7.13
CA ALA A 19 24.04 -12.40 -5.99
C ALA A 19 22.72 -12.20 -5.23
N ARG A 20 21.81 -11.34 -5.70
CA ARG A 20 20.50 -11.03 -5.09
C ARG A 20 20.58 -10.42 -3.68
N GLN A 21 21.71 -9.78 -3.34
CA GLN A 21 21.95 -9.12 -2.05
C GLN A 21 21.44 -7.67 -2.02
N TYR A 22 20.84 -7.19 -3.10
CA TYR A 22 20.29 -5.84 -3.17
C TYR A 22 19.10 -5.63 -2.24
N SER A 23 19.03 -4.43 -1.67
CA SER A 23 17.86 -3.99 -0.91
C SER A 23 16.63 -3.89 -1.82
N ARG A 24 15.46 -4.32 -1.32
CA ARG A 24 14.16 -4.10 -1.99
C ARG A 24 13.51 -2.78 -1.60
N ASN A 25 14.15 -2.01 -0.71
CA ASN A 25 13.63 -0.75 -0.23
C ASN A 25 13.63 0.30 -1.34
N HIS A 26 12.52 1.01 -1.47
CA HIS A 26 12.32 2.05 -2.46
C HIS A 26 11.37 3.12 -1.91
N GLN A 27 11.40 4.32 -2.51
CA GLN A 27 10.47 5.38 -2.13
C GLN A 27 9.27 5.39 -3.08
N ILE A 28 8.07 5.51 -2.51
CA ILE A 28 6.83 5.75 -3.25
C ILE A 28 6.37 7.16 -2.94
N ARG A 29 6.10 7.97 -3.97
CA ARG A 29 5.68 9.37 -3.86
C ARG A 29 4.41 9.62 -4.65
N PHE A 30 3.51 10.43 -4.11
CA PHE A 30 2.25 10.80 -4.78
C PHE A 30 2.25 12.29 -5.15
N ALA A 31 1.37 12.65 -6.08
CA ALA A 31 1.25 14.03 -6.57
C ALA A 31 0.97 15.06 -5.46
N GLY A 32 0.34 14.64 -4.35
CA GLY A 32 0.08 15.48 -3.17
C GLY A 32 1.30 15.75 -2.29
N GLY A 33 2.49 15.24 -2.62
CA GLY A 33 3.72 15.42 -1.84
C GLY A 33 3.96 14.34 -0.78
N GLU A 34 2.93 13.57 -0.42
CA GLU A 34 3.05 12.44 0.49
C GLU A 34 3.96 11.34 -0.09
N SER A 35 4.70 10.69 0.80
CA SER A 35 5.60 9.60 0.45
C SER A 35 5.76 8.61 1.59
N TYR A 36 6.00 7.35 1.24
CA TYR A 36 6.35 6.31 2.20
C TYR A 36 7.44 5.38 1.68
N LEU A 37 8.06 4.66 2.60
CA LEU A 37 9.03 3.62 2.31
C LEU A 37 8.30 2.35 1.88
N GLY A 38 8.55 1.90 0.66
CA GLY A 38 8.08 0.63 0.14
C GLY A 38 9.18 -0.43 0.19
N SER A 39 8.81 -1.70 0.33
CA SER A 39 9.69 -2.85 0.18
C SER A 39 8.90 -4.04 -0.37
N ALA A 40 9.55 -5.14 -0.74
CA ALA A 40 8.87 -6.43 -0.83
C ALA A 40 8.39 -6.89 0.57
N ALA A 41 7.48 -7.86 0.61
CA ALA A 41 7.14 -8.55 1.87
C ALA A 41 8.37 -9.26 2.47
N VAL A 42 8.36 -9.45 3.79
CA VAL A 42 9.48 -10.08 4.54
C VAL A 42 9.80 -11.49 4.01
N GLU A 43 8.78 -12.25 3.61
CA GLU A 43 8.91 -13.58 3.02
C GLU A 43 9.73 -13.60 1.73
N TYR A 44 9.83 -12.44 1.06
CA TYR A 44 10.60 -12.25 -0.17
C TYR A 44 11.88 -11.42 0.06
N GLY A 45 12.35 -11.33 1.30
CA GLY A 45 13.60 -10.67 1.68
C GLY A 45 13.50 -9.15 1.76
N GLY A 46 12.31 -8.64 2.04
CA GLY A 46 12.06 -7.22 2.26
C GLY A 46 12.21 -6.77 3.72
N ASP A 47 12.00 -5.47 3.94
CA ASP A 47 12.10 -4.78 5.21
C ASP A 47 10.75 -4.72 5.92
N ALA A 48 10.68 -5.24 7.15
CA ALA A 48 9.47 -5.28 7.98
C ALA A 48 9.01 -3.89 8.45
N ALA A 49 9.87 -2.86 8.37
CA ALA A 49 9.52 -1.49 8.69
C ALA A 49 8.92 -0.71 7.50
N ALA A 50 8.93 -1.30 6.31
CA ALA A 50 8.42 -0.69 5.09
C ALA A 50 7.06 -1.28 4.70
N VAL A 51 6.28 -0.52 3.91
CA VAL A 51 5.00 -0.99 3.38
C VAL A 51 5.27 -1.94 2.21
N ASP A 52 4.71 -3.15 2.26
CA ASP A 52 4.72 -4.07 1.12
C ASP A 52 3.52 -3.83 0.17
N PRO A 53 3.63 -4.21 -1.11
CA PRO A 53 2.57 -4.02 -2.09
C PRO A 53 1.26 -4.72 -1.74
N GLU A 54 1.32 -5.91 -1.16
CA GLU A 54 0.16 -6.71 -0.79
C GLU A 54 -0.65 -6.00 0.31
N ALA A 55 0.01 -5.54 1.38
CA ALA A 55 -0.59 -4.74 2.43
C ALA A 55 -1.15 -3.41 1.89
N ALA A 56 -0.40 -2.70 1.04
CA ALA A 56 -0.87 -1.47 0.40
C ALA A 56 -2.13 -1.70 -0.46
N PHE A 57 -2.18 -2.82 -1.18
CA PHE A 57 -3.33 -3.20 -1.99
C PHE A 57 -4.56 -3.49 -1.12
N THR A 58 -4.41 -4.29 -0.07
CA THR A 58 -5.49 -4.56 0.91
C THR A 58 -6.01 -3.27 1.54
N ALA A 59 -5.11 -2.39 1.99
CA ALA A 59 -5.48 -1.09 2.56
C ALA A 59 -6.24 -0.21 1.55
N SER A 60 -5.86 -0.23 0.28
CA SER A 60 -6.53 0.57 -0.76
C SER A 60 -8.00 0.14 -0.97
N LEU A 61 -8.27 -1.15 -0.91
CA LEU A 61 -9.62 -1.70 -1.06
C LEU A 61 -10.48 -1.41 0.17
N SER A 62 -9.94 -1.66 1.37
CA SER A 62 -10.62 -1.34 2.63
C SER A 62 -10.94 0.16 2.71
N SER A 63 -9.98 1.03 2.38
CA SER A 63 -10.21 2.48 2.35
C SER A 63 -11.29 2.89 1.34
N CYS A 64 -11.32 2.30 0.15
CA CYS A 64 -12.33 2.60 -0.86
C CYS A 64 -13.74 2.19 -0.38
N HIS A 65 -13.85 1.02 0.25
CA HIS A 65 -15.08 0.55 0.86
C HIS A 65 -15.54 1.47 1.99
N MET A 66 -14.66 1.83 2.91
CA MET A 66 -14.94 2.77 4.01
C MET A 66 -15.48 4.10 3.48
N LEU A 67 -14.82 4.70 2.48
CA LEU A 67 -15.26 5.98 1.90
C LEU A 67 -16.65 5.88 1.26
N THR A 68 -16.95 4.75 0.63
CA THR A 68 -18.29 4.48 0.09
C THR A 68 -19.33 4.36 1.21
N PHE A 69 -19.03 3.60 2.26
CA PHE A 69 -19.89 3.46 3.45
C PHE A 69 -20.19 4.82 4.09
N LEU A 70 -19.15 5.63 4.35
CA LEU A 70 -19.29 6.95 4.96
C LEU A 70 -20.14 7.88 4.09
N ALA A 71 -19.96 7.86 2.77
CA ALA A 71 -20.78 8.63 1.83
C ALA A 71 -22.26 8.25 1.92
N LEU A 72 -22.56 6.94 2.01
CA LEU A 72 -23.94 6.46 2.15
C LEU A 72 -24.55 6.84 3.51
N ALA A 73 -23.80 6.73 4.60
CA ALA A 73 -24.24 7.12 5.93
C ALA A 73 -24.64 8.61 5.98
N ALA A 74 -23.81 9.46 5.39
CA ALA A 74 -24.09 10.89 5.26
C ALA A 74 -25.37 11.17 4.45
N VAL A 75 -25.56 10.50 3.30
CA VAL A 75 -26.79 10.61 2.49
C VAL A 75 -28.04 10.19 3.26
N LYS A 76 -27.90 9.25 4.20
CA LYS A 76 -29.00 8.76 5.04
C LYS A 76 -29.22 9.57 6.33
N GLY A 77 -28.41 10.60 6.57
CA GLY A 77 -28.53 11.46 7.75
C GLY A 77 -27.98 10.83 9.04
N PHE A 78 -27.13 9.81 8.93
CA PHE A 78 -26.42 9.26 10.08
C PHE A 78 -25.08 9.98 10.26
N VAL A 79 -24.74 10.29 11.51
CA VAL A 79 -23.41 10.78 11.89
C VAL A 79 -22.59 9.58 12.36
N VAL A 80 -21.47 9.31 11.68
CA VAL A 80 -20.52 8.25 12.04
C VAL A 80 -19.41 8.87 12.87
N GLU A 81 -19.30 8.48 14.14
CA GLU A 81 -18.29 8.99 15.07
C GLU A 81 -16.93 8.28 14.91
N HIS A 82 -16.94 6.98 14.59
CA HIS A 82 -15.74 6.16 14.45
C HIS A 82 -15.93 5.08 13.40
N TYR A 83 -14.88 4.80 12.64
CA TYR A 83 -14.78 3.65 11.74
C TYR A 83 -13.37 3.06 11.88
N GLU A 84 -13.29 1.76 12.05
CA GLU A 84 -12.04 1.02 12.13
C GLU A 84 -12.23 -0.33 11.44
N ASP A 85 -11.21 -0.76 10.71
CA ASP A 85 -11.23 -1.98 9.92
C ASP A 85 -9.84 -2.64 9.95
N GLU A 86 -9.80 -3.90 10.38
CA GLU A 86 -8.63 -4.77 10.37
C GLU A 86 -8.69 -5.68 9.13
N ALA A 87 -8.50 -5.09 7.95
CA ALA A 87 -8.63 -5.81 6.69
C ALA A 87 -7.49 -6.82 6.47
N VAL A 88 -7.83 -8.02 6.00
CA VAL A 88 -6.88 -9.10 5.71
C VAL A 88 -6.93 -9.47 4.23
N GLY A 89 -5.78 -9.43 3.55
CA GLY A 89 -5.59 -9.97 2.21
C GLY A 89 -4.86 -11.30 2.25
N THR A 90 -5.32 -12.27 1.45
CA THR A 90 -4.65 -13.57 1.31
C THR A 90 -4.15 -13.75 -0.12
N LEU A 91 -2.84 -13.96 -0.28
CA LEU A 91 -2.25 -14.32 -1.56
C LEU A 91 -2.21 -15.85 -1.71
N GLY A 92 -2.75 -16.35 -2.81
CA GLY A 92 -2.80 -17.78 -3.13
C GLY A 92 -2.35 -18.04 -4.57
N LYS A 93 -2.14 -19.32 -4.90
CA LYS A 93 -1.93 -19.72 -6.29
C LYS A 93 -3.24 -19.53 -7.06
N ASN A 94 -3.14 -19.09 -8.31
CA ASN A 94 -4.26 -19.16 -9.23
C ASN A 94 -4.56 -20.64 -9.51
N GLU A 95 -5.84 -21.01 -9.47
CA GLU A 95 -6.34 -22.30 -9.94
C GLU A 95 -6.43 -22.37 -11.46
#